data_AF-A0A1F5UZP5-F1
#
_entry.id   AF-A0A1F5UZP5-F1
#
_cell.length_a   1.000
_cell.length_b   1.000
_cell.length_c   1.000
_cell.angle_alpha   90.00
_cell.angle_beta   90.00
_cell.angle_gamma   90.00
#
_symmetry.space_group_name_H-M   'P 1'
#
loop_
_entity.id
_entity.type
_entity.pdbx_description
1 polymer ?
#
loop_
_entity_poly.entity_id
_entity_poly.type
_entity_poly.pdbx_seq_one_letter_code
_entity_poly.pdbx_strand_id
1 'polypeptide(L)'
;MLGGTLTVVNFPGVFYAWGKQVIKGIGCELCVKALEEEGKCPPSASAYAALSKQHALAVNPALYAMICDAEAAEAGVEILFHSMPAEVKRSGSIWKIKLCKKEGLQDYSAKVIVDCTGDANVIKLVGFKIQKQKVLQTAATIFSLSGYEFKKLNKTALIAEYKKAIKKRLFADAEFGWGGKKLGDRLLRLLEGCGLNSIHVNEYYADGSKGETALELGGRALILKIYRWLKKQHGLKKLEISFLAPECGVRETVVIDGKAYITIKDYESGRLWPDALCYSFYPVDVHTYKGTGLIFRHLKDGILPIEFRPPVWRWARPPEQWPLFPPKRT
;
A
#
# COMPACT_ATOMS: atom_id res chain seq x y z
N MET A 1 13.96 8.84 3.02
CA MET A 1 14.06 7.73 3.98
C MET A 1 13.49 6.48 3.36
N LEU A 2 14.05 5.34 3.75
CA LEU A 2 13.58 4.01 3.41
C LEU A 2 12.37 3.62 4.28
N GLY A 3 11.77 2.47 3.98
CA GLY A 3 10.63 1.91 4.70
C GLY A 3 9.29 1.96 3.96
N GLY A 4 9.20 2.79 2.90
CA GLY A 4 8.02 2.87 2.02
C GLY A 4 6.74 3.19 2.81
N THR A 5 5.62 2.55 2.45
CA THR A 5 4.31 2.78 3.08
C THR A 5 4.32 2.56 4.61
N LEU A 6 5.23 1.76 5.15
CA LEU A 6 5.33 1.51 6.60
C LEU A 6 5.72 2.74 7.42
N THR A 7 6.30 3.76 6.79
CA THR A 7 6.62 5.04 7.44
C THR A 7 5.40 5.95 7.63
N VAL A 8 4.24 5.53 7.11
CA VAL A 8 2.96 6.26 7.22
C VAL A 8 1.85 5.37 7.76
N VAL A 9 1.76 4.12 7.30
CA VAL A 9 0.83 3.09 7.79
C VAL A 9 1.63 1.98 8.46
N ASN A 10 1.74 2.05 9.78
CA ASN A 10 2.73 1.32 10.58
C ASN A 10 2.27 -0.06 11.07
N PHE A 11 1.46 -0.75 10.25
CA PHE A 11 1.01 -2.12 10.50
C PHE A 11 1.65 -3.04 9.46
N PRO A 12 2.95 -3.39 9.60
CA PRO A 12 3.59 -4.37 8.73
C PRO A 12 2.80 -5.67 8.65
N GLY A 13 3.02 -6.41 7.55
CA GLY A 13 2.39 -7.69 7.30
C GLY A 13 2.51 -8.69 8.45
N VAL A 14 1.76 -9.78 8.35
CA VAL A 14 1.61 -10.74 9.44
C VAL A 14 2.81 -11.68 9.48
N PHE A 15 3.72 -11.47 10.43
CA PHE A 15 4.89 -12.35 10.62
C PHE A 15 4.58 -13.62 11.40
N TYR A 16 3.49 -13.62 12.17
CA TYR A 16 3.08 -14.72 13.04
C TYR A 16 1.63 -15.13 12.76
N ALA A 17 1.40 -16.44 12.65
CA ALA A 17 0.07 -17.02 12.47
C ALA A 17 -0.04 -18.38 13.15
N TRP A 18 -1.20 -18.67 13.73
CA TRP A 18 -1.50 -19.96 14.38
C TRP A 18 -0.43 -20.38 15.40
N GLY A 19 0.08 -19.42 16.19
CA GLY A 19 1.11 -19.67 17.19
C GLY A 19 2.52 -19.94 16.65
N LYS A 20 2.78 -19.67 15.37
CA LYS A 20 4.07 -19.91 14.73
C LYS A 20 4.57 -18.65 14.01
N GLN A 21 5.88 -18.50 13.90
CA GLN A 21 6.48 -17.52 13.01
C GLN A 21 6.41 -18.06 11.58
N VAL A 22 5.66 -17.38 10.72
CA VAL A 22 5.37 -17.81 9.34
C VAL A 22 6.11 -17.00 8.29
N ILE A 23 6.55 -15.78 8.62
CA ILE A 23 7.44 -14.96 7.78
C ILE A 23 8.66 -14.56 8.62
N LYS A 24 9.86 -14.76 8.07
CA LYS A 24 11.17 -14.37 8.62
C LYS A 24 11.89 -13.41 7.65
N GLY A 25 13.14 -13.08 7.94
CA GLY A 25 14.03 -12.31 7.08
C GLY A 25 13.93 -10.81 7.34
N ILE A 26 14.57 -10.03 6.45
CA ILE A 26 14.87 -8.62 6.67
C ILE A 26 13.65 -7.77 7.07
N GLY A 27 12.47 -8.03 6.50
CA GLY A 27 11.25 -7.31 6.87
C GLY A 27 10.83 -7.52 8.33
N CYS A 28 10.95 -8.75 8.83
CA CYS A 28 10.69 -9.07 10.23
C CYS A 28 11.81 -8.54 11.14
N GLU A 29 13.07 -8.69 10.73
CA GLU A 29 14.25 -8.26 11.49
C GLU A 29 14.24 -6.75 11.72
N LEU A 30 13.96 -5.94 10.70
CA LEU A 30 13.85 -4.48 10.81
C LEU A 30 12.70 -4.06 11.74
N CYS A 31 11.56 -4.78 11.70
CA CYS A 31 10.45 -4.50 12.61
C CYS A 31 10.80 -4.84 14.07
N VAL A 32 11.47 -5.97 14.29
CA VAL A 32 11.93 -6.40 15.62
C VAL A 32 12.94 -5.39 16.17
N LYS A 33 13.96 -5.01 15.40
CA LYS A 33 14.93 -3.98 15.78
C LYS A 33 14.24 -2.66 16.16
N ALA A 34 13.24 -2.23 15.39
CA ALA A 34 12.47 -1.03 15.71
C ALA A 34 11.67 -1.13 17.01
N LEU A 35 11.17 -2.31 17.37
CA LEU A 35 10.51 -2.52 18.65
C LEU A 35 11.52 -2.51 19.81
N GLU A 36 12.65 -3.18 19.65
CA GLU A 36 13.71 -3.24 20.66
C GLU A 36 14.28 -1.85 20.96
N GLU A 37 14.54 -1.05 19.93
CA GLU A 37 15.02 0.34 20.05
C GLU A 37 13.98 1.25 20.75
N GLU A 38 12.69 0.96 20.58
CA GLU A 38 11.61 1.65 21.31
C GLU A 38 11.45 1.16 22.77
N GLY A 39 12.27 0.18 23.21
CA GLY A 39 12.17 -0.45 24.52
C GLY A 39 10.97 -1.40 24.65
N LYS A 40 10.36 -1.82 23.54
CA LYS A 40 9.27 -2.80 23.51
C LYS A 40 9.83 -4.21 23.41
N CYS A 41 9.17 -5.16 24.06
CA CYS A 41 9.50 -6.57 23.91
C CYS A 41 8.96 -7.08 22.56
N PRO A 42 9.81 -7.52 21.62
CA PRO A 42 9.35 -8.15 20.40
C PRO A 42 8.53 -9.39 20.74
N PRO A 43 7.40 -9.59 20.07
CA PRO A 43 6.53 -10.68 20.45
C PRO A 43 7.12 -12.03 20.05
N SER A 44 6.99 -13.01 20.94
CA SER A 44 7.42 -14.38 20.70
C SER A 44 6.32 -15.20 20.03
N ALA A 45 6.69 -16.32 19.39
CA ALA A 45 5.71 -17.25 18.82
C ALA A 45 4.66 -17.71 19.86
N SER A 46 5.07 -17.86 21.13
CA SER A 46 4.17 -18.22 22.24
C SER A 46 3.15 -17.12 22.58
N ALA A 47 3.52 -15.84 22.44
CA ALA A 47 2.59 -14.72 22.62
C ALA A 47 1.46 -14.74 21.56
N TYR A 48 1.72 -15.34 20.40
CA TYR A 48 0.74 -15.56 19.33
C TYR A 48 0.05 -16.92 19.37
N ALA A 49 0.47 -17.83 20.26
CA ALA A 49 -0.14 -19.16 20.35
C ALA A 49 -1.57 -19.13 20.88
N ALA A 50 -1.91 -18.14 21.72
CA ALA A 50 -3.27 -17.92 22.20
C ALA A 50 -4.15 -17.12 21.23
N LEU A 51 -3.57 -16.62 20.13
CA LEU A 51 -4.26 -15.73 19.21
C LEU A 51 -4.81 -16.52 18.02
N SER A 52 -6.14 -16.66 17.97
CA SER A 52 -6.88 -17.33 16.90
C SER A 52 -6.89 -16.56 15.56
N LYS A 53 -6.14 -15.45 15.46
CA LYS A 53 -6.21 -14.50 14.35
C LYS A 53 -4.81 -14.00 13.95
N GLN A 54 -4.74 -13.48 12.73
CA GLN A 54 -3.59 -12.77 12.17
C GLN A 54 -3.27 -11.52 13.00
N HIS A 55 -2.00 -11.30 13.33
CA HIS A 55 -1.57 -10.11 14.07
C HIS A 55 -0.36 -9.47 13.40
N ALA A 56 -0.54 -8.22 12.98
CA ALA A 56 0.55 -7.35 12.56
C ALA A 56 1.34 -6.87 13.79
N LEU A 57 2.64 -6.70 13.62
CA LEU A 57 3.42 -5.86 14.55
C LEU A 57 3.01 -4.41 14.33
N ALA A 58 3.02 -3.58 15.36
CA ALA A 58 2.87 -2.14 15.22
C ALA A 58 4.21 -1.48 15.57
N VAL A 59 4.84 -0.84 14.60
CA VAL A 59 6.16 -0.20 14.76
C VAL A 59 5.99 1.31 14.90
N ASN A 60 6.94 2.00 15.53
CA ASN A 60 7.00 3.46 15.39
C ASN A 60 7.50 3.79 13.96
N PRO A 61 6.71 4.49 13.11
CA PRO A 61 7.07 4.69 11.72
C PRO A 61 8.36 5.49 11.52
N ALA A 62 8.62 6.50 12.36
CA ALA A 62 9.83 7.32 12.26
C ALA A 62 11.06 6.51 12.67
N LEU A 63 10.96 5.74 13.77
CA LEU A 63 12.05 4.89 14.23
C LEU A 63 12.37 3.79 13.23
N TYR A 64 11.33 3.14 12.68
CA TYR A 64 11.47 2.14 11.63
C TYR A 64 12.20 2.70 10.40
N ALA A 65 11.85 3.91 9.96
CA ALA A 65 12.51 4.55 8.82
C ALA A 65 14.01 4.81 9.07
N MET A 66 14.35 5.34 10.25
CA MET A 66 15.75 5.59 10.63
C MET A 66 16.57 4.31 10.74
N ILE A 67 15.97 3.23 11.25
CA ILE A 67 16.62 1.91 11.29
C ILE A 67 16.83 1.37 9.88
N CYS A 68 15.84 1.47 8.99
CA CYS A 68 16.03 1.08 7.59
C CYS A 68 17.20 1.84 6.94
N ASP A 69 17.29 3.15 7.17
CA ASP A 69 18.37 3.99 6.63
C ASP A 69 19.74 3.57 7.19
N ALA A 70 19.83 3.32 8.50
CA ALA A 70 21.07 2.90 9.16
C ALA A 70 21.56 1.52 8.68
N GLU A 71 20.65 0.54 8.63
CA GLU A 71 20.98 -0.84 8.23
C GLU A 71 21.40 -0.93 6.77
N ALA A 72 20.77 -0.15 5.89
CA ALA A 72 21.16 -0.07 4.49
C ALA A 72 22.56 0.57 4.35
N ALA A 73 22.84 1.64 5.10
CA ALA A 73 24.15 2.28 5.09
C ALA A 73 25.26 1.34 5.62
N GLU A 74 25.00 0.63 6.73
CA GLU A 74 25.93 -0.36 7.30
C GLU A 74 26.21 -1.52 6.34
N ALA A 75 25.20 -1.95 5.57
CA ALA A 75 25.35 -2.95 4.52
C ALA A 75 26.10 -2.45 3.27
N GLY A 76 26.56 -1.18 3.25
CA GLY A 76 27.28 -0.58 2.13
C GLY A 76 26.39 -0.23 0.94
N VAL A 77 25.08 -0.07 1.14
CA VAL A 77 24.15 0.36 0.09
C VAL A 77 24.33 1.85 -0.17
N GLU A 78 24.61 2.21 -1.42
CA GLU A 78 24.58 3.61 -1.85
C GLU A 78 23.12 4.07 -2.05
N ILE A 79 22.68 5.04 -1.25
CA ILE A 79 21.30 5.54 -1.25
C ILE A 79 21.23 6.91 -1.92
N LEU A 80 20.31 7.06 -2.90
CA LEU A 80 20.05 8.32 -3.61
C LEU A 80 18.57 8.72 -3.52
N PHE A 81 18.14 9.35 -2.42
CA PHE A 81 16.73 9.73 -2.23
C PHE A 81 16.18 10.74 -3.23
N HIS A 82 16.97 11.74 -3.61
CA HIS A 82 16.53 12.83 -4.50
C HIS A 82 16.88 12.52 -5.96
N SER A 83 16.49 11.33 -6.41
CA SER A 83 16.74 10.86 -7.77
C SER A 83 15.51 10.18 -8.37
N MET A 84 15.30 10.36 -9.67
CA MET A 84 14.21 9.74 -10.43
C MET A 84 14.76 9.20 -11.76
N PRO A 85 14.42 7.97 -12.19
CA PRO A 85 14.83 7.50 -13.51
C PRO A 85 14.19 8.36 -14.61
N ALA A 86 15.02 8.88 -15.50
CA ALA A 86 14.62 9.66 -16.67
C ALA A 86 14.69 8.84 -17.96
N GLU A 87 15.62 7.90 -18.05
CA GLU A 87 15.76 7.01 -19.19
C GLU A 87 16.39 5.68 -18.75
N VAL A 88 15.95 4.56 -19.32
CA VAL A 88 16.56 3.25 -19.09
C VAL A 88 16.65 2.50 -20.42
N LYS A 89 17.86 2.08 -20.79
CA LYS A 89 18.13 1.38 -22.04
C LYS A 89 19.00 0.16 -21.83
N ARG A 90 18.75 -0.88 -22.64
CA ARG A 90 19.61 -2.05 -22.70
C ARG A 90 20.81 -1.77 -23.61
N SER A 91 22.02 -2.06 -23.15
CA SER A 91 23.25 -1.96 -23.95
C SER A 91 24.07 -3.24 -23.77
N GLY A 92 23.96 -4.16 -24.73
CA GLY A 92 24.62 -5.47 -24.65
C GLY A 92 24.22 -6.26 -23.41
N SER A 93 25.21 -6.54 -22.53
CA SER A 93 25.02 -7.27 -21.28
C SER A 93 24.67 -6.39 -20.07
N ILE A 94 24.73 -5.05 -20.20
CA ILE A 94 24.46 -4.08 -19.13
C ILE A 94 23.22 -3.21 -19.40
N TRP A 95 22.72 -2.57 -18.36
CA TRP A 95 21.70 -1.53 -18.45
C TRP A 95 22.37 -0.17 -18.31
N LYS A 96 21.94 0.79 -19.13
CA LYS A 96 22.25 2.21 -19.01
C LYS A 96 21.04 2.91 -18.43
N ILE A 97 21.28 3.71 -17.39
CA ILE A 97 20.22 4.40 -16.64
C ILE A 97 20.62 5.87 -16.60
N LYS A 98 19.71 6.76 -16.98
CA LYS A 98 19.87 8.20 -16.74
C LYS A 98 18.97 8.58 -15.58
N LEU A 99 19.55 9.14 -14.52
CA LEU A 99 18.82 9.65 -13.37
C LEU A 99 18.72 11.17 -13.45
N CYS A 100 17.53 11.70 -13.16
CA CYS A 100 17.33 13.10 -12.83
C CYS A 100 17.66 13.29 -11.34
N LYS A 101 18.71 14.06 -11.05
CA LYS A 101 19.15 14.43 -9.71
C LYS A 101 19.05 15.94 -9.52
N LYS A 102 19.38 16.42 -8.31
CA LYS A 102 19.44 17.86 -8.01
C LYS A 102 20.44 18.60 -8.91
N GLU A 103 21.51 17.95 -9.33
CA GLU A 103 22.56 18.50 -10.20
C GLU A 103 22.21 18.38 -11.70
N GLY A 104 21.06 17.81 -12.05
CA GLY A 104 20.64 17.54 -13.42
C GLY A 104 20.72 16.06 -13.79
N LEU A 105 20.89 15.78 -15.08
CA LEU A 105 20.88 14.43 -15.61
C LEU A 105 22.25 13.76 -15.47
N GLN A 106 22.29 12.57 -14.88
CA GLN A 106 23.52 11.79 -14.69
C GLN A 106 23.34 10.35 -15.18
N ASP A 107 24.40 9.81 -15.79
CA ASP A 107 24.40 8.47 -16.36
C ASP A 107 25.00 7.42 -15.41
N TYR A 108 24.32 6.29 -15.29
CA TYR A 108 24.66 5.14 -14.47
C TYR A 108 24.62 3.86 -15.30
N SER A 109 25.27 2.80 -14.80
CA SER A 109 25.24 1.48 -15.42
C SER A 109 25.04 0.39 -14.38
N ALA A 110 24.23 -0.61 -14.71
CA ALA A 110 23.96 -1.74 -13.81
C ALA A 110 23.90 -3.07 -14.59
N LYS A 111 24.29 -4.17 -13.94
CA LYS A 111 24.11 -5.53 -14.50
C LYS A 111 22.66 -5.99 -14.37
N VAL A 112 22.00 -5.58 -13.30
CA VAL A 112 20.62 -5.95 -12.95
C VAL A 112 19.92 -4.69 -12.46
N ILE A 113 18.65 -4.54 -12.81
CA ILE A 113 17.75 -3.52 -12.25
C ILE A 113 16.60 -4.27 -11.58
N VAL A 114 16.25 -3.87 -10.38
CA VAL A 114 15.03 -4.29 -9.68
C VAL A 114 14.13 -3.07 -9.61
N ASP A 115 12.98 -3.13 -10.30
CA ASP A 115 12.00 -2.04 -10.30
C ASP A 115 11.13 -2.14 -9.04
N CYS A 116 11.45 -1.32 -8.04
CA CYS A 116 10.69 -1.18 -6.80
C CYS A 116 9.96 0.16 -6.74
N THR A 117 9.61 0.79 -7.87
CA THR A 117 9.01 2.14 -7.86
C THR A 117 7.51 2.14 -7.53
N GLY A 118 6.87 0.98 -7.37
CA GLY A 118 5.41 0.86 -7.21
C GLY A 118 4.64 1.02 -8.53
N ASP A 119 5.03 1.97 -9.38
CA ASP A 119 4.33 2.30 -10.65
C ASP A 119 4.96 1.72 -11.91
N ALA A 120 5.89 0.79 -11.75
CA ALA A 120 6.65 0.19 -12.85
C ALA A 120 7.33 1.24 -13.74
N ASN A 121 7.91 2.29 -13.16
CA ASN A 121 8.48 3.42 -13.90
C ASN A 121 9.66 2.98 -14.77
N VAL A 122 10.53 2.11 -14.27
CA VAL A 122 11.64 1.56 -15.06
C VAL A 122 11.09 0.73 -16.21
N ILE A 123 10.11 -0.14 -15.95
CA ILE A 123 9.49 -0.99 -16.99
C ILE A 123 8.88 -0.14 -18.11
N LYS A 124 8.14 0.92 -17.77
CA LYS A 124 7.57 1.88 -18.74
C LYS A 124 8.67 2.58 -19.56
N LEU A 125 9.74 3.04 -18.91
CA LEU A 125 10.85 3.74 -19.57
C LEU A 125 11.64 2.85 -20.54
N VAL A 126 11.75 1.55 -20.24
CA VAL A 126 12.35 0.56 -21.16
C VAL A 126 11.43 0.25 -22.35
N GLY A 127 10.13 0.56 -22.24
CA GLY A 127 9.12 0.23 -23.25
C GLY A 127 8.55 -1.19 -23.11
N PHE A 128 8.69 -1.80 -21.94
CA PHE A 128 8.05 -3.09 -21.66
C PHE A 128 6.56 -2.92 -21.36
N LYS A 129 5.82 -4.00 -21.58
CA LYS A 129 4.37 -4.01 -21.43
C LYS A 129 3.99 -3.93 -19.95
N ILE A 130 2.91 -3.21 -19.71
CA ILE A 130 2.22 -3.12 -18.43
C ILE A 130 0.74 -3.39 -18.65
N GLN A 131 0.05 -3.80 -17.59
CA GLN A 131 -1.38 -4.00 -17.56
C GLN A 131 -2.02 -2.97 -16.65
N LYS A 132 -3.08 -2.32 -17.15
CA LYS A 132 -3.92 -1.42 -16.37
C LYS A 132 -5.21 -2.13 -15.98
N GLN A 133 -5.57 -2.07 -14.71
CA GLN A 133 -6.88 -2.56 -14.28
C GLN A 133 -7.97 -1.59 -14.72
N LYS A 134 -9.14 -2.13 -15.08
CA LYS A 134 -10.33 -1.33 -15.40
C LYS A 134 -10.96 -0.69 -14.16
N VAL A 135 -10.76 -1.33 -13.01
CA VAL A 135 -11.29 -0.90 -11.71
C VAL A 135 -10.11 -0.93 -10.76
N LEU A 136 -9.76 0.24 -10.23
CA LEU A 136 -8.71 0.38 -9.23
C LEU A 136 -9.30 0.29 -7.83
N GLN A 137 -8.47 -0.18 -6.90
CA GLN A 137 -8.74 0.01 -5.48
C GLN A 137 -8.70 1.49 -5.11
N THR A 138 -9.55 1.88 -4.16
CA THR A 138 -9.63 3.27 -3.69
C THR A 138 -8.31 3.69 -3.02
N ALA A 139 -7.79 4.88 -3.32
CA ALA A 139 -6.64 5.44 -2.63
C ALA A 139 -7.07 6.18 -1.36
N ALA A 140 -6.14 6.40 -0.42
CA ALA A 140 -6.42 7.07 0.84
C ALA A 140 -5.29 8.04 1.22
N THR A 141 -5.62 9.31 1.43
CA THR A 141 -4.68 10.27 2.00
C THR A 141 -4.65 10.10 3.51
N ILE A 142 -3.48 9.73 4.07
CA ILE A 142 -3.33 9.56 5.51
C ILE A 142 -3.21 10.92 6.20
N PHE A 143 -3.96 11.10 7.28
CA PHE A 143 -3.93 12.30 8.10
C PHE A 143 -4.31 11.94 9.54
N SER A 144 -4.04 12.85 10.46
CA SER A 144 -4.46 12.71 11.85
C SER A 144 -5.15 13.96 12.36
N LEU A 145 -6.15 13.75 13.20
CA LEU A 145 -6.95 14.76 13.85
C LEU A 145 -6.67 14.78 15.35
N SER A 146 -6.59 15.97 15.93
CA SER A 146 -6.41 16.20 17.38
C SER A 146 -7.38 17.26 17.90
N GLY A 147 -7.32 17.56 19.20
CA GLY A 147 -8.10 18.64 19.81
C GLY A 147 -9.54 18.29 20.20
N TYR A 148 -9.85 17.00 20.32
CA TYR A 148 -11.13 16.52 20.84
C TYR A 148 -10.98 15.19 21.58
N GLU A 149 -11.97 14.87 22.43
CA GLU A 149 -12.04 13.60 23.14
C GLU A 149 -13.24 12.80 22.62
N PHE A 150 -12.99 11.75 21.83
CA PHE A 150 -14.04 10.95 21.19
C PHE A 150 -15.12 10.46 22.18
N LYS A 151 -14.72 10.06 23.40
CA LYS A 151 -15.63 9.58 24.45
C LYS A 151 -16.62 10.66 24.93
N LYS A 152 -16.26 11.95 24.83
CA LYS A 152 -17.10 13.09 25.25
C LYS A 152 -18.04 13.60 24.16
N LEU A 153 -17.93 13.09 22.93
CA LEU A 153 -18.77 13.53 21.82
C LEU A 153 -20.21 12.99 21.95
N ASN A 154 -21.19 13.86 21.68
CA ASN A 154 -22.57 13.43 21.50
C ASN A 154 -22.75 12.77 20.12
N LYS A 155 -22.52 11.46 20.07
CA LYS A 155 -22.56 10.64 18.84
C LYS A 155 -23.92 10.72 18.15
N THR A 156 -25.02 10.73 18.89
CA THR A 156 -26.39 10.79 18.35
C THR A 156 -26.62 12.11 17.61
N ALA A 157 -26.30 13.24 18.23
CA ALA A 157 -26.44 14.56 17.60
C ALA A 157 -25.52 14.69 16.38
N LEU A 158 -24.28 14.20 16.49
CA LEU A 158 -23.31 14.26 15.41
C LEU A 158 -23.74 13.42 14.19
N ILE A 159 -24.25 12.20 14.42
CA ILE A 159 -24.82 11.37 13.35
C ILE A 159 -26.04 12.06 12.71
N ALA A 160 -26.87 12.76 13.49
CA ALA A 160 -28.00 13.50 12.93
C ALA A 160 -27.55 14.62 11.98
N GLU A 161 -26.53 15.40 12.36
CA GLU A 161 -25.94 16.42 11.48
C GLU A 161 -25.25 15.80 10.26
N TYR A 162 -24.58 14.66 10.43
CA TYR A 162 -23.98 13.92 9.33
C TYR A 162 -25.03 13.48 8.30
N LYS A 163 -26.14 12.90 8.75
CA LYS A 163 -27.27 12.51 7.89
C LYS A 163 -27.84 13.70 7.11
N LYS A 164 -27.95 14.87 7.75
CA LYS A 164 -28.36 16.11 7.07
C LYS A 164 -27.36 16.50 5.99
N ALA A 165 -26.07 16.42 6.26
CA ALA A 165 -25.01 16.75 5.30
C ALA A 165 -25.00 15.81 4.09
N ILE A 166 -25.18 14.50 4.31
CA ILE A 166 -25.34 13.49 3.24
C ILE A 166 -26.59 13.79 2.40
N LYS A 167 -27.74 14.06 3.04
CA LYS A 167 -28.99 14.40 2.34
C LYS A 167 -28.85 15.67 1.48
N LYS A 168 -28.07 16.64 1.95
CA LYS A 168 -27.73 17.88 1.23
C LYS A 168 -26.63 17.69 0.18
N ARG A 169 -26.12 16.46 0.00
CA ARG A 169 -25.01 16.13 -0.91
C ARG A 169 -23.75 16.97 -0.65
N LEU A 170 -23.53 17.35 0.62
CA LEU A 170 -22.28 17.98 1.01
C LEU A 170 -21.12 17.01 0.86
N PHE A 171 -21.33 15.72 1.05
CA PHE A 171 -20.36 14.65 0.80
C PHE A 171 -21.12 13.34 0.57
N ALA A 172 -20.44 12.31 0.09
CA ALA A 172 -20.96 10.95 0.02
C ALA A 172 -20.48 10.13 1.23
N ASP A 173 -21.28 9.17 1.68
CA ASP A 173 -20.90 8.33 2.84
C ASP A 173 -19.65 7.50 2.55
N ALA A 174 -19.46 7.06 1.31
CA ALA A 174 -18.28 6.31 0.86
C ALA A 174 -16.98 7.14 0.88
N GLU A 175 -17.06 8.47 0.89
CA GLU A 175 -15.89 9.33 1.07
C GLU A 175 -15.29 9.20 2.48
N PHE A 176 -16.03 8.67 3.47
CA PHE A 176 -15.55 8.49 4.85
C PHE A 176 -14.89 7.13 5.09
N GLY A 177 -14.66 6.33 4.04
CA GLY A 177 -13.95 5.04 4.10
C GLY A 177 -14.85 3.84 3.82
N TRP A 178 -14.31 2.63 4.02
CA TRP A 178 -14.97 1.37 3.67
C TRP A 178 -15.91 0.83 4.75
N GLY A 179 -15.56 0.96 6.03
CA GLY A 179 -16.20 0.22 7.12
C GLY A 179 -17.41 0.91 7.76
N GLY A 180 -18.56 0.25 7.75
CA GLY A 180 -19.77 0.69 8.45
C GLY A 180 -21.00 -0.11 8.01
N LYS A 181 -21.92 -0.40 8.94
CA LYS A 181 -23.20 -1.08 8.62
C LYS A 181 -24.35 -0.10 8.53
N LYS A 182 -24.25 1.02 9.26
CA LYS A 182 -25.27 2.06 9.35
C LYS A 182 -24.69 3.40 8.94
N LEU A 183 -25.55 4.25 8.38
CA LEU A 183 -25.20 5.63 8.05
C LEU A 183 -24.75 6.39 9.31
N GLY A 184 -23.49 6.83 9.31
CA GLY A 184 -22.83 7.46 10.46
C GLY A 184 -21.70 6.63 11.08
N ASP A 185 -21.66 5.31 10.85
CA ASP A 185 -20.59 4.45 11.40
C ASP A 185 -19.21 4.87 10.88
N ARG A 186 -19.12 5.24 9.60
CA ARG A 186 -17.88 5.71 8.96
C ARG A 186 -17.39 7.02 9.57
N LEU A 187 -18.30 7.93 9.89
CA LEU A 187 -17.96 9.16 10.60
C LEU A 187 -17.41 8.86 12.01
N LEU A 188 -18.09 7.98 12.76
CA LEU A 188 -17.64 7.61 14.09
C LEU A 188 -16.27 6.94 14.05
N ARG A 189 -16.04 6.04 13.09
CA ARG A 189 -14.74 5.40 12.87
C ARG A 189 -13.65 6.41 12.56
N LEU A 190 -13.92 7.39 11.70
CA LEU A 190 -12.98 8.46 11.40
C LEU A 190 -12.57 9.21 12.67
N LEU A 191 -13.53 9.53 13.55
CA LEU A 191 -13.24 10.28 14.79
C LEU A 191 -12.64 9.41 15.89
N GLU A 192 -12.98 8.13 15.95
CA GLU A 192 -12.38 7.20 16.91
C GLU A 192 -10.92 6.90 16.54
N GLY A 193 -10.65 6.69 15.25
CA GLY A 193 -9.31 6.46 14.71
C GLY A 193 -8.52 7.74 14.46
N CYS A 194 -9.02 8.90 14.89
CA CYS A 194 -8.37 10.20 14.69
C CYS A 194 -7.98 10.47 13.22
N GLY A 195 -8.76 10.02 12.25
CA GLY A 195 -8.50 10.18 10.80
C GLY A 195 -7.68 9.06 10.15
N LEU A 196 -7.06 8.16 10.93
CA LEU A 196 -6.19 7.11 10.39
C LEU A 196 -6.93 6.17 9.45
N ASN A 197 -6.33 5.92 8.28
CA ASN A 197 -6.85 5.06 7.21
C ASN A 197 -8.35 5.28 6.93
N SER A 198 -8.75 6.55 7.00
CA SER A 198 -10.08 7.06 6.73
C SER A 198 -9.95 8.06 5.58
N ILE A 199 -11.04 8.30 4.86
CA ILE A 199 -11.07 9.08 3.61
C ILE A 199 -10.60 8.31 2.38
N HIS A 200 -11.52 8.21 1.42
CA HIS A 200 -11.41 7.39 0.24
C HIS A 200 -11.54 8.28 -1.00
N VAL A 201 -10.47 8.34 -1.79
CA VAL A 201 -10.37 9.16 -3.00
C VAL A 201 -10.35 8.23 -4.20
N ASN A 202 -11.24 8.49 -5.17
CA ASN A 202 -11.45 7.63 -6.33
C ASN A 202 -11.25 8.41 -7.62
N GLU A 203 -11.35 7.70 -8.74
CA GLU A 203 -11.43 8.26 -10.10
C GLU A 203 -10.11 8.77 -10.68
N TYR A 204 -8.99 8.55 -10.00
CA TYR A 204 -7.65 8.93 -10.47
C TYR A 204 -6.79 7.69 -10.70
N TYR A 205 -6.18 7.60 -11.89
CA TYR A 205 -5.11 6.66 -12.18
C TYR A 205 -3.78 7.32 -11.82
N ALA A 206 -3.09 6.83 -10.80
CA ALA A 206 -1.84 7.41 -10.32
C ALA A 206 -0.59 6.85 -11.02
N ASP A 207 -0.71 6.27 -12.22
CA ASP A 207 0.43 5.67 -12.93
C ASP A 207 1.37 6.69 -13.61
N GLY A 208 1.20 7.98 -13.32
CA GLY A 208 2.05 9.08 -13.77
C GLY A 208 1.68 10.41 -13.10
N SER A 209 2.57 11.39 -13.25
CA SER A 209 2.57 12.62 -12.43
C SER A 209 1.26 13.41 -12.45
N LYS A 210 0.56 13.48 -13.60
CA LYS A 210 -0.72 14.21 -13.69
C LYS A 210 -1.80 13.57 -12.83
N GLY A 211 -1.89 12.24 -12.88
CA GLY A 211 -2.92 11.51 -12.15
C GLY A 211 -2.64 11.48 -10.66
N GLU A 212 -1.38 11.31 -10.27
CA GLU A 212 -0.93 11.43 -8.89
C GLU A 212 -1.20 12.83 -8.32
N THR A 213 -0.83 13.90 -9.05
CA THR A 213 -1.14 15.28 -8.66
C THR A 213 -2.65 15.49 -8.47
N ALA A 214 -3.46 15.01 -9.41
CA ALA A 214 -4.92 15.15 -9.32
C ALA A 214 -5.51 14.40 -8.11
N LEU A 215 -4.99 13.19 -7.84
CA LEU A 215 -5.38 12.39 -6.68
C LEU A 215 -5.10 13.13 -5.38
N GLU A 216 -3.91 13.69 -5.22
CA GLU A 216 -3.55 14.41 -4.01
C GLU A 216 -4.33 15.71 -3.84
N LEU A 217 -4.55 16.48 -4.91
CA LEU A 217 -5.39 17.68 -4.89
C LEU A 217 -6.81 17.33 -4.46
N GLY A 218 -7.38 16.26 -5.01
CA GLY A 218 -8.69 15.74 -4.65
C GLY A 218 -8.77 15.32 -3.18
N GLY A 219 -7.80 14.53 -2.71
CA GLY A 219 -7.72 14.08 -1.31
C GLY A 219 -7.61 15.23 -0.32
N ARG A 220 -6.72 16.20 -0.57
CA ARG A 220 -6.55 17.38 0.28
C ARG A 220 -7.79 18.27 0.27
N ALA A 221 -8.44 18.45 -0.88
CA ALA A 221 -9.70 19.19 -0.97
C ALA A 221 -10.83 18.53 -0.17
N LEU A 222 -10.95 17.20 -0.24
CA LEU A 222 -11.93 16.43 0.52
C LEU A 222 -11.67 16.52 2.04
N ILE A 223 -10.43 16.34 2.48
CA ILE A 223 -10.03 16.50 3.89
C ILE A 223 -10.36 17.91 4.39
N LEU A 224 -9.99 18.95 3.64
CA LEU A 224 -10.27 20.35 4.02
C LEU A 224 -11.78 20.60 4.15
N LYS A 225 -12.58 20.05 3.24
CA LYS A 225 -14.04 20.14 3.27
C LYS A 225 -14.64 19.45 4.49
N ILE A 226 -14.17 18.24 4.81
CA ILE A 226 -14.60 17.47 5.99
C ILE A 226 -14.17 18.18 7.27
N TYR A 227 -12.93 18.64 7.36
CA TYR A 227 -12.42 19.42 8.48
C TYR A 227 -13.28 20.66 8.77
N ARG A 228 -13.57 21.46 7.73
CA ARG A 228 -14.42 22.66 7.84
C ARG A 228 -15.83 22.33 8.32
N TRP A 229 -16.37 21.17 7.95
CA TRP A 229 -17.68 20.71 8.43
C TRP A 229 -17.61 20.23 9.88
N LEU A 230 -16.63 19.39 10.22
CA LEU A 230 -16.43 18.85 11.57
C LEU A 230 -16.21 19.96 12.60
N LYS A 231 -15.42 20.98 12.28
CA LYS A 231 -15.10 22.09 13.19
C LYS A 231 -16.33 22.90 13.63
N LYS A 232 -17.42 22.85 12.85
CA LYS A 232 -18.71 23.49 13.18
C LYS A 232 -19.57 22.66 14.13
N GLN A 233 -19.25 21.38 14.34
CA GLN A 233 -20.04 20.48 15.16
C GLN A 233 -19.71 20.65 16.64
N HIS A 234 -20.70 20.36 17.49
CA HIS A 234 -20.53 20.42 18.94
C HIS A 234 -19.46 19.43 19.41
N GLY A 235 -18.57 19.87 20.31
CA GLY A 235 -17.44 19.06 20.79
C GLY A 235 -16.21 19.04 19.87
N LEU A 236 -16.28 19.66 18.68
CA LEU A 236 -15.20 19.67 17.68
C LEU A 236 -14.67 21.07 17.34
N LYS A 237 -15.00 22.11 18.13
CA LYS A 237 -14.54 23.49 17.89
C LYS A 237 -13.01 23.64 17.95
N LYS A 238 -12.35 22.83 18.78
CA LYS A 238 -10.88 22.79 18.94
C LYS A 238 -10.21 21.77 18.01
N LEU A 239 -10.93 21.24 17.02
CA LEU A 239 -10.39 20.26 16.07
C LEU A 239 -9.19 20.82 15.31
N GLU A 240 -8.12 20.04 15.26
CA GLU A 240 -6.86 20.32 14.58
C GLU A 240 -6.50 19.17 13.64
N ILE A 241 -5.72 19.46 12.61
CA ILE A 241 -5.03 18.45 11.80
C ILE A 241 -3.61 18.37 12.37
N SER A 242 -3.31 17.31 13.10
CA SER A 242 -1.98 17.12 13.72
C SER A 242 -0.96 16.55 12.75
N PHE A 243 -1.41 15.88 11.68
CA PHE A 243 -0.55 15.31 10.65
C PHE A 243 -1.31 15.21 9.32
N LEU A 244 -0.59 15.37 8.21
CA LEU A 244 -1.07 15.10 6.86
C LEU A 244 0.10 14.52 6.05
N ALA A 245 -0.10 13.34 5.47
CA ALA A 245 0.90 12.76 4.57
C ALA A 245 1.04 13.64 3.31
N PRO A 246 2.28 13.88 2.83
CA PRO A 246 2.50 14.68 1.63
C PRO A 246 1.90 14.02 0.38
N GLU A 247 2.02 12.70 0.30
CA GLU A 247 1.55 11.87 -0.80
C GLU A 247 0.29 11.08 -0.42
N CYS A 248 -0.52 10.74 -1.43
CA CYS A 248 -1.69 9.87 -1.24
C CYS A 248 -1.26 8.40 -1.21
N GLY A 249 -1.84 7.60 -0.31
CA GLY A 249 -1.64 6.15 -0.29
C GLY A 249 -2.36 5.49 -1.47
N VAL A 250 -1.64 5.29 -2.55
CA VAL A 250 -2.11 4.57 -3.74
C VAL A 250 -1.99 3.06 -3.50
N ARG A 251 -3.10 2.33 -3.71
CA ARG A 251 -3.15 0.87 -3.49
C ARG A 251 -2.80 0.08 -4.76
N GLU A 252 -3.07 0.65 -5.93
CA GLU A 252 -2.86 -0.01 -7.21
C GLU A 252 -2.76 1.03 -8.33
N THR A 253 -1.82 0.83 -9.26
CA THR A 253 -1.70 1.63 -10.48
C THR A 253 -1.64 0.74 -11.71
N VAL A 254 -0.53 0.03 -11.88
CA VAL A 254 -0.26 -0.87 -13.01
C VAL A 254 0.39 -2.15 -12.52
N VAL A 255 0.25 -3.20 -13.31
CA VAL A 255 0.93 -4.48 -13.09
C VAL A 255 1.93 -4.69 -14.23
N ILE A 256 3.13 -5.16 -13.92
CA ILE A 256 4.15 -5.49 -14.92
C ILE A 256 3.67 -6.69 -15.75
N ASP A 257 3.78 -6.63 -17.07
CA ASP A 257 3.51 -7.80 -17.92
C ASP A 257 4.65 -8.83 -17.80
N GLY A 258 4.57 -9.64 -16.76
CA GLY A 258 5.61 -10.59 -16.36
C GLY A 258 5.53 -11.93 -17.08
N LYS A 259 6.57 -12.74 -16.93
CA LYS A 259 6.62 -14.12 -17.44
C LYS A 259 5.66 -15.07 -16.71
N ALA A 260 5.28 -14.73 -15.49
CA ALA A 260 4.38 -15.50 -14.65
C ALA A 260 3.64 -14.55 -13.71
N TYR A 261 2.46 -14.99 -13.29
CA TYR A 261 1.56 -14.25 -12.40
C TYR A 261 1.16 -15.18 -11.25
N ILE A 262 1.04 -14.61 -10.06
CA ILE A 262 0.41 -15.28 -8.93
C ILE A 262 -1.10 -15.07 -9.09
N THR A 263 -1.84 -16.13 -9.40
CA THR A 263 -3.31 -16.06 -9.48
C THR A 263 -3.93 -16.18 -8.08
N ILE A 264 -5.20 -15.80 -7.95
CA ILE A 264 -5.98 -16.04 -6.73
C ILE A 264 -5.94 -17.52 -6.32
N LYS A 265 -5.99 -18.43 -7.29
CA LYS A 265 -5.93 -19.88 -7.04
C LYS A 265 -4.56 -20.31 -6.54
N ASP A 266 -3.48 -19.79 -7.10
CA ASP A 266 -2.12 -20.06 -6.61
C ASP A 266 -1.95 -19.56 -5.17
N TYR A 267 -2.46 -18.35 -4.88
CA TYR A 267 -2.41 -17.75 -3.56
C TYR A 267 -3.22 -18.55 -2.52
N GLU A 268 -4.50 -18.83 -2.82
CA GLU A 268 -5.40 -19.57 -1.92
C GLU A 268 -5.00 -21.02 -1.69
N SER A 269 -4.27 -21.64 -2.63
CA SER A 269 -3.74 -23.00 -2.48
C SER A 269 -2.41 -23.08 -1.75
N GLY A 270 -1.73 -21.94 -1.52
CA GLY A 270 -0.37 -21.93 -0.99
C GLY A 270 0.62 -22.59 -1.92
N ARG A 271 0.48 -22.39 -3.24
CA ARG A 271 1.37 -23.01 -4.22
C ARG A 271 2.83 -22.70 -3.90
N LEU A 272 3.63 -23.74 -3.71
CA LEU A 272 5.07 -23.63 -3.59
C LEU A 272 5.70 -23.58 -4.98
N TRP A 273 6.42 -22.49 -5.25
CA TRP A 273 7.17 -22.30 -6.49
C TRP A 273 8.59 -22.84 -6.33
N PRO A 274 9.18 -23.51 -7.35
CA PRO A 274 10.56 -24.00 -7.29
C PRO A 274 11.61 -22.90 -7.01
N ASP A 275 11.30 -21.66 -7.39
CA ASP A 275 12.12 -20.46 -7.26
C ASP A 275 11.52 -19.43 -6.28
N ALA A 276 10.76 -19.94 -5.31
CA ALA A 276 10.27 -19.19 -4.16
C ALA A 276 11.39 -18.39 -3.47
N LEU A 277 11.13 -17.11 -3.18
CA LEU A 277 12.05 -16.23 -2.43
C LEU A 277 11.54 -15.85 -1.05
N CYS A 278 10.23 -15.63 -0.90
CA CYS A 278 9.65 -15.20 0.35
C CYS A 278 8.23 -15.74 0.53
N TYR A 279 7.78 -15.81 1.78
CA TYR A 279 6.39 -16.06 2.12
C TYR A 279 5.60 -14.75 2.07
N SER A 280 4.36 -14.82 1.60
CA SER A 280 3.41 -13.71 1.60
C SER A 280 2.15 -14.19 2.31
N PHE A 281 1.94 -13.67 3.52
CA PHE A 281 0.83 -14.09 4.37
C PHE A 281 -0.02 -12.88 4.75
N TYR A 282 -1.06 -12.65 3.97
CA TYR A 282 -2.11 -11.68 4.24
C TYR A 282 -3.40 -12.18 3.56
N PRO A 283 -4.60 -11.90 4.10
CA PRO A 283 -5.83 -12.22 3.39
C PRO A 283 -5.93 -11.39 2.12
N VAL A 284 -6.66 -11.89 1.12
CA VAL A 284 -6.95 -11.06 -0.05
C VAL A 284 -7.90 -9.96 0.38
N ASP A 285 -7.40 -8.73 0.35
CA ASP A 285 -8.05 -7.53 0.88
C ASP A 285 -8.27 -6.52 -0.24
N VAL A 286 -9.47 -6.49 -0.80
CA VAL A 286 -9.82 -5.59 -1.92
C VAL A 286 -10.78 -4.52 -1.45
N HIS A 287 -10.32 -3.27 -1.48
CA HIS A 287 -11.10 -2.09 -1.11
C HIS A 287 -11.92 -1.62 -2.30
N THR A 288 -13.26 -1.70 -2.19
CA THR A 288 -14.17 -1.31 -3.27
C THR A 288 -14.95 -0.06 -2.93
N TYR A 289 -15.07 0.86 -3.88
CA TYR A 289 -15.87 2.07 -3.71
C TYR A 289 -17.38 1.83 -3.88
N LYS A 290 -17.75 0.86 -4.72
CA LYS A 290 -19.13 0.47 -5.01
C LYS A 290 -19.39 -0.93 -4.40
N GLY A 291 -19.96 -1.00 -3.20
CA GLY A 291 -20.29 -2.27 -2.54
C GLY A 291 -20.26 -2.21 -1.01
N THR A 292 -20.02 -3.36 -0.37
CA THR A 292 -19.86 -3.52 1.10
C THR A 292 -18.57 -2.91 1.65
N GLY A 293 -17.81 -2.15 0.83
CA GLY A 293 -16.59 -1.43 1.19
C GLY A 293 -15.32 -2.28 1.17
N LEU A 294 -15.41 -3.56 1.53
CA LEU A 294 -14.29 -4.47 1.61
C LEU A 294 -14.67 -5.87 1.12
N ILE A 295 -13.84 -6.46 0.25
CA ILE A 295 -13.88 -7.89 -0.07
C ILE A 295 -12.68 -8.53 0.63
N PHE A 296 -12.96 -9.40 1.59
CA PHE A 296 -11.95 -10.02 2.43
C PHE A 296 -12.02 -11.54 2.28
N ARG A 297 -10.93 -12.18 1.84
CA ARG A 297 -10.84 -13.64 1.69
C ARG A 297 -9.72 -14.18 2.56
N HIS A 298 -10.11 -14.92 3.60
CA HIS A 298 -9.16 -15.59 4.47
C HIS A 298 -8.58 -16.83 3.77
N LEU A 299 -7.29 -17.05 4.00
CA LEU A 299 -6.63 -18.31 3.67
C LEU A 299 -7.07 -19.39 4.67
N LYS A 300 -7.09 -20.64 4.23
CA LYS A 300 -7.33 -21.78 5.12
C LYS A 300 -6.16 -21.93 6.10
N ASP A 301 -6.44 -22.48 7.27
CA ASP A 301 -5.43 -22.75 8.28
C ASP A 301 -4.31 -23.62 7.73
N GLY A 302 -3.05 -23.24 8.00
CA GLY A 302 -1.84 -23.92 7.52
C GLY A 302 -1.39 -23.55 6.11
N ILE A 303 -2.17 -22.75 5.36
CA ILE A 303 -1.78 -22.29 4.02
C ILE A 303 -0.89 -21.04 4.12
N LEU A 304 0.35 -21.18 3.64
CA LEU A 304 1.32 -20.09 3.54
C LEU A 304 1.64 -19.84 2.05
N PRO A 305 1.04 -18.81 1.43
CA PRO A 305 1.38 -18.43 0.06
C PRO A 305 2.83 -17.97 -0.03
N ILE A 306 3.41 -18.15 -1.21
CA ILE A 306 4.83 -17.92 -1.46
C ILE A 306 4.97 -17.07 -2.72
N GLU A 307 5.77 -16.02 -2.62
CA GLU A 307 6.18 -15.17 -3.72
C GLU A 307 7.53 -15.66 -4.27
N PHE A 308 7.68 -15.60 -5.60
CA PHE A 308 8.81 -16.17 -6.32
C PHE A 308 9.65 -15.10 -7.01
N ARG A 309 10.88 -15.46 -7.39
CA ARG A 309 11.72 -14.62 -8.24
C ARG A 309 11.15 -14.57 -9.66
N PRO A 310 10.79 -13.43 -10.26
CA PRO A 310 10.57 -13.42 -11.70
C PRO A 310 11.88 -13.90 -12.37
N PRO A 311 11.86 -14.96 -13.19
CA PRO A 311 13.08 -15.60 -13.64
C PRO A 311 13.91 -14.59 -14.41
N VAL A 312 15.16 -14.45 -13.93
CA VAL A 312 16.26 -13.64 -14.47
C VAL A 312 16.04 -13.36 -15.96
N TRP A 313 16.02 -12.08 -16.31
CA TRP A 313 15.89 -11.60 -17.69
C TRP A 313 17.03 -12.12 -18.56
N ARG A 314 16.88 -13.34 -19.08
CA ARG A 314 17.45 -13.74 -20.35
C ARG A 314 16.34 -13.64 -21.38
N TRP A 315 16.61 -12.86 -22.42
CA TRP A 315 15.81 -12.78 -23.62
C TRP A 315 15.76 -14.19 -24.23
N ALA A 316 14.57 -14.79 -24.26
CA ALA A 316 14.28 -15.84 -25.22
C ALA A 316 13.41 -15.18 -26.30
N ARG A 317 13.86 -15.30 -27.56
CA ARG A 317 13.06 -14.91 -28.74
C ARG A 317 11.66 -15.54 -28.63
N PRO A 318 10.62 -14.91 -29.20
CA PRO A 318 9.32 -15.54 -29.28
C PRO A 318 9.44 -16.88 -30.03
N PRO A 319 8.82 -17.97 -29.56
CA PRO A 319 8.54 -19.11 -30.41
C PRO A 319 7.64 -18.63 -31.56
N GLU A 320 8.07 -18.88 -32.79
CA GLU A 320 7.16 -18.86 -33.93
C GLU A 320 6.08 -19.91 -33.68
N GLN A 321 4.81 -19.57 -33.94
CA GLN A 321 3.60 -20.41 -33.89
C GLN A 321 2.84 -20.45 -32.55
N TRP A 322 1.87 -19.55 -32.43
CA TRP A 322 0.64 -19.79 -31.66
C TRP A 322 -0.51 -19.93 -32.66
N PRO A 323 -1.10 -21.12 -32.87
CA PRO A 323 -2.23 -21.25 -33.78
C PRO A 323 -3.46 -20.61 -33.13
N LEU A 324 -3.88 -19.47 -33.68
CA LEU A 324 -5.20 -18.88 -33.47
C LEU A 324 -6.21 -19.69 -34.30
N PHE A 325 -7.12 -20.37 -33.60
CA PHE A 325 -8.33 -21.06 -34.07
C PHE A 325 -8.16 -22.43 -34.77
N PRO A 326 -9.07 -23.40 -34.49
CA PRO A 326 -9.17 -24.62 -35.28
C PRO A 326 -9.78 -24.31 -36.68
N PRO A 327 -9.39 -25.04 -37.74
CA PRO A 327 -9.97 -24.86 -39.06
C PRO A 327 -11.46 -25.26 -39.05
N LYS A 328 -12.29 -24.44 -39.70
CA LYS A 328 -13.69 -24.79 -40.00
C LYS A 328 -13.70 -26.09 -40.82
N ARG A 329 -14.52 -27.05 -40.40
CA ARG A 329 -14.89 -28.20 -41.23
C ARG A 329 -15.95 -27.74 -42.25
N THR A 330 -15.61 -27.96 -43.52
CA THR A 330 -16.42 -27.97 -44.76
C THR A 330 -17.40 -26.83 -44.99
#